data_AF-A0A1T1E4J9-F1
#
_entry.id   AF-A0A1T1E4J9-F1
#
_cell.length_a   1.000
_cell.length_b   1.000
_cell.length_c   1.000
_cell.angle_alpha   90.00
_cell.angle_beta   90.00
_cell.angle_gamma   90.00
#
_symmetry.space_group_name_H-M   'P 1'
#
loop_
_entity.id
_entity.type
_entity.pdbx_description
1 polymer ?
#
loop_
_entity_poly.entity_id
_entity_poly.type
_entity_poly.pdbx_seq_one_letter_code
_entity_poly.pdbx_strand_id
1 'polypeptide(L)'
;MLIKLSGVVDNRSILNVRDIILSILEEFIGLYILNLNGIENEEFINLTNFRKMLSDSIRMNHKCIIFSESKKLELWIENYSIFNGIYLVKNDTELTRVLNEKVVRDDFIENSNDESDIRLHLDYLIKDGY
;
A
#
# COMPACT_ATOMS: atom_id res chain seq x y z
N MET A 1 -6.11 9.27 -3.33
CA MET A 1 -5.62 8.23 -4.27
C MET A 1 -5.74 6.84 -3.67
N LEU A 2 -6.10 5.83 -4.48
CA LEU A 2 -6.08 4.42 -4.10
C LEU A 2 -4.96 3.70 -4.85
N ILE A 3 -4.09 2.99 -4.13
CA ILE A 3 -3.09 2.08 -4.70
C ILE A 3 -3.47 0.67 -4.27
N LYS A 4 -3.79 -0.18 -5.24
CA LYS A 4 -4.14 -1.59 -4.99
C LYS A 4 -2.98 -2.49 -5.40
N LEU A 5 -2.53 -3.34 -4.48
CA LEU A 5 -1.58 -4.41 -4.76
C LEU A 5 -2.31 -5.74 -4.80
N SER A 6 -2.13 -6.47 -5.90
CA SER A 6 -2.78 -7.76 -6.10
C SER A 6 -1.92 -8.79 -6.82
N GLY A 7 -2.19 -10.07 -6.59
CA GLY A 7 -1.47 -11.19 -7.17
C GLY A 7 -0.40 -11.75 -6.24
N VAL A 8 0.42 -12.66 -6.78
CA VAL A 8 1.50 -13.31 -6.03
C VAL A 8 2.72 -12.38 -5.94
N VAL A 9 3.15 -12.09 -4.73
CA VAL A 9 4.31 -11.22 -4.46
C VAL A 9 5.51 -12.07 -4.03
N ASP A 10 6.66 -11.79 -4.62
CA ASP A 10 7.95 -12.33 -4.22
C ASP A 10 8.98 -11.20 -4.03
N ASN A 11 10.16 -11.52 -3.49
CA ASN A 11 11.18 -10.50 -3.21
C ASN A 11 11.71 -9.79 -4.47
N ARG A 12 11.60 -10.38 -5.66
CA ARG A 12 12.06 -9.77 -6.91
C ARG A 12 10.97 -8.88 -7.49
N SER A 13 9.72 -9.36 -7.58
CA SER A 13 8.59 -8.59 -8.12
C SER A 13 8.29 -7.36 -7.28
N ILE A 14 8.43 -7.45 -5.95
CA ILE A 14 8.12 -6.33 -5.05
C ILE A 14 9.12 -5.16 -5.15
N LEU A 15 10.34 -5.38 -5.67
CA LEU A 15 11.30 -4.29 -5.89
C LEU A 15 10.81 -3.36 -7.01
N ASN A 16 10.33 -3.94 -8.11
CA ASN A 16 9.78 -3.16 -9.22
C ASN A 16 8.52 -2.39 -8.76
N VAL A 17 7.66 -3.06 -7.98
CA VAL A 17 6.46 -2.44 -7.39
C VAL A 17 6.84 -1.29 -6.46
N ARG A 18 7.89 -1.46 -5.64
CA ARG A 18 8.38 -0.40 -4.75
C ARG A 18 8.73 0.85 -5.55
N ASP A 19 9.54 0.70 -6.60
CA ASP A 19 10.03 1.86 -7.34
C ASP A 19 8.88 2.61 -8.04
N ILE A 20 7.87 1.88 -8.51
CA ILE A 20 6.63 2.49 -9.05
C ILE A 20 5.86 3.24 -7.96
N ILE A 21 5.62 2.63 -6.80
CA ILE A 21 4.91 3.29 -5.69
C ILE A 21 5.65 4.55 -5.25
N LEU A 22 6.98 4.47 -5.09
CA LEU A 22 7.77 5.62 -4.67
C LEU A 22 7.73 6.75 -5.70
N SER A 23 7.76 6.45 -7.00
CA SER A 23 7.60 7.45 -8.06
C SER A 23 6.23 8.12 -8.01
N ILE A 24 5.15 7.37 -7.77
CA ILE A 24 3.81 7.93 -7.62
C ILE A 24 3.74 8.84 -6.38
N LEU A 25 4.31 8.38 -5.25
CA LEU A 25 4.28 9.13 -4.00
C LEU A 25 5.21 10.36 -4.00
N GLU A 26 6.21 10.39 -4.86
CA GLU A 26 7.05 11.58 -5.09
C GLU A 26 6.24 12.72 -5.71
N GLU A 27 5.28 12.41 -6.58
CA GLU A 27 4.41 13.39 -7.25
C GLU A 27 3.11 13.66 -6.48
N PHE A 28 2.73 12.78 -5.53
CA PHE A 28 1.44 12.85 -4.83
C PHE A 28 1.55 13.27 -3.36
N ILE A 29 1.08 14.49 -3.08
CA ILE A 29 1.03 15.07 -1.72
C ILE A 29 -0.41 15.04 -1.21
N GLY A 30 -0.91 13.87 -0.84
CA GLY A 30 -2.27 13.73 -0.32
C GLY A 30 -2.52 12.46 0.46
N LEU A 31 -3.77 12.25 0.88
CA LEU A 31 -4.20 10.98 1.48
C LEU A 31 -4.19 9.89 0.41
N TYR A 32 -3.46 8.82 0.68
CA TYR A 32 -3.56 7.60 -0.12
C TYR A 32 -3.96 6.39 0.71
N ILE A 33 -4.66 5.48 0.06
CA ILE A 33 -5.03 4.18 0.61
C ILE A 33 -4.14 3.15 -0.08
N LEU A 34 -3.41 2.36 0.69
CA LEU A 34 -2.66 1.21 0.20
C LEU A 34 -3.46 -0.06 0.52
N ASN A 35 -4.15 -0.59 -0.50
CA ASN A 35 -4.94 -1.80 -0.39
C ASN A 35 -4.09 -3.04 -0.70
N LEU A 36 -3.90 -3.87 0.32
CA LEU A 36 -3.05 -5.08 0.27
C LEU A 36 -3.88 -6.37 0.24
N ASN A 37 -5.22 -6.28 0.29
CA ASN A 37 -6.10 -7.45 0.29
C ASN A 37 -6.09 -8.25 -1.01
N GLY A 38 -5.53 -7.69 -2.09
CA GLY A 38 -5.37 -8.41 -3.35
C GLY A 38 -4.18 -9.37 -3.37
N ILE A 39 -3.28 -9.31 -2.38
CA ILE A 39 -2.07 -10.15 -2.37
C ILE A 39 -2.46 -11.59 -2.02
N GLU A 40 -2.13 -12.53 -2.92
CA GLU A 40 -2.64 -13.90 -2.84
C GLU A 40 -1.83 -14.80 -1.89
N ASN A 41 -0.57 -14.46 -1.60
CA ASN A 41 0.31 -15.29 -0.78
C ASN A 41 0.42 -14.78 0.66
N GLU A 42 -0.07 -15.54 1.64
CA GLU A 42 -0.09 -15.15 3.07
C GLU A 42 1.26 -14.81 3.69
N GLU A 43 2.36 -15.26 3.09
CA GLU A 43 3.73 -15.07 3.57
C GLU A 43 4.37 -13.78 3.08
N PHE A 44 3.63 -12.92 2.35
CA PHE A 44 4.16 -11.66 1.79
C PHE A 44 4.85 -10.78 2.86
N ILE A 45 4.35 -10.81 4.10
CA ILE A 45 4.90 -10.02 5.20
C ILE A 45 6.29 -10.49 5.63
N ASN A 46 6.68 -11.72 5.32
CA ASN A 46 8.00 -12.26 5.62
C ASN A 46 9.05 -11.87 4.57
N LEU A 47 8.60 -11.30 3.44
CA LEU A 47 9.48 -10.79 2.40
C LEU A 47 10.15 -9.50 2.88
N THR A 48 11.48 -9.51 3.00
CA THR A 48 12.27 -8.35 3.39
C THR A 48 12.01 -7.15 2.49
N ASN A 49 11.88 -7.38 1.18
CA ASN A 49 11.65 -6.29 0.23
C ASN A 49 10.22 -5.75 0.30
N PHE A 50 9.23 -6.55 0.70
CA PHE A 50 7.88 -6.06 1.00
C PHE A 50 7.88 -5.13 2.20
N ARG A 51 8.49 -5.57 3.32
CA ARG A 51 8.62 -4.74 4.53
C ARG A 51 9.32 -3.41 4.24
N LYS A 52 10.37 -3.46 3.42
CA LYS A 52 11.10 -2.28 2.96
C LYS A 52 10.22 -1.37 2.11
N MET A 53 9.51 -1.92 1.11
CA MET A 53 8.59 -1.17 0.28
C MET A 53 7.54 -0.42 1.10
N LEU A 54 6.91 -1.12 2.05
CA LEU A 54 5.89 -0.53 2.90
C LEU A 54 6.47 0.57 3.79
N SER A 55 7.63 0.32 4.41
CA SER A 55 8.34 1.31 5.23
C SER A 55 8.74 2.56 4.45
N ASP A 56 9.28 2.39 3.23
CA ASP A 56 9.74 3.49 2.38
C ASP A 56 8.53 4.33 1.88
N SER A 57 7.42 3.67 1.56
CA SER A 57 6.17 4.34 1.14
C SER A 57 5.60 5.24 2.24
N ILE A 58 5.57 4.74 3.49
CA ILE A 58 5.13 5.52 4.65
C ILE A 58 6.06 6.70 4.93
N ARG A 59 7.37 6.54 4.75
CA ARG A 59 8.33 7.63 4.93
C ARG A 59 8.18 8.71 3.86
N MET A 60 7.93 8.32 2.61
CA MET A 60 7.72 9.25 1.51
C MET A 60 6.46 10.09 1.74
N ASN A 61 5.35 9.42 2.08
CA ASN A 61 4.10 10.09 2.41
C ASN A 61 3.44 9.38 3.61
N HIS A 62 3.43 10.08 4.74
CA HIS A 62 2.88 9.59 6.01
C HIS A 62 1.35 9.70 6.06
N LYS A 63 0.72 10.32 5.05
CA LYS A 63 -0.74 10.42 4.90
C LYS A 63 -1.29 9.13 4.28
N CYS A 64 -1.02 7.99 4.93
CA CYS A 64 -1.39 6.66 4.45
C CYS A 64 -2.50 6.03 5.30
N ILE A 65 -3.41 5.32 4.64
CA ILE A 65 -4.30 4.32 5.24
C ILE A 65 -3.93 2.98 4.64
N ILE A 66 -3.53 2.02 5.47
CA ILE A 66 -3.29 0.64 5.05
C ILE A 66 -4.61 -0.11 5.16
N PHE A 67 -5.07 -0.68 4.04
CA PHE A 67 -6.25 -1.54 4.02
C PHE A 67 -5.82 -2.99 3.84
N SER A 68 -5.97 -3.78 4.91
CA SER A 68 -5.56 -5.18 4.94
C SER A 68 -6.28 -5.97 6.04
N GLU A 69 -6.79 -7.14 5.68
CA GLU A 69 -7.36 -8.15 6.58
C GLU A 69 -6.28 -9.07 7.20
N SER A 70 -5.04 -8.99 6.71
CA SER A 70 -3.93 -9.83 7.18
C SER A 70 -3.56 -9.56 8.64
N LYS A 71 -3.86 -10.53 9.51
CA LYS A 71 -3.45 -10.50 10.93
C LYS A 71 -1.93 -10.52 11.12
N LYS A 72 -1.19 -11.17 10.22
CA LYS A 72 0.28 -11.17 10.28
C LYS A 72 0.85 -9.77 10.01
N LEU A 73 0.24 -9.04 9.07
CA LEU A 73 0.59 -7.64 8.81
C LEU A 73 0.24 -6.74 9.99
N GLU A 74 -0.95 -6.92 10.57
CA GLU A 74 -1.36 -6.18 11.78
C GLU A 74 -0.32 -6.30 12.89
N LEU A 75 0.02 -7.54 13.27
CA LEU A 75 1.02 -7.79 14.32
C LEU A 75 2.38 -7.19 13.96
N TRP A 76 2.77 -7.23 12.68
CA TRP A 76 4.01 -6.61 12.26
C TRP A 76 3.97 -5.09 12.40
N ILE A 77 2.89 -4.43 11.97
CA ILE A 77 2.72 -2.97 12.08
C ILE A 77 2.76 -2.51 13.54
N GLU A 78 2.05 -3.18 14.43
CA GLU A 78 1.98 -2.83 15.87
C GLU A 78 3.34 -2.85 16.57
N ASN A 79 4.29 -3.67 16.08
CA ASN A 79 5.62 -3.79 16.64
C ASN A 79 6.63 -2.76 16.10
N TYR A 80 6.25 -1.91 15.13
CA TYR A 80 7.18 -1.03 14.41
C TYR A 80 6.74 0.43 14.49
N SER A 81 7.54 1.25 15.20
CA SER A 81 7.26 2.67 15.46
C SER A 81 7.13 3.55 14.21
N ILE A 82 7.65 3.11 13.07
CA ILE A 82 7.50 3.81 11.78
C ILE A 82 6.04 3.96 11.35
N PHE A 83 5.14 3.11 11.86
CA PHE A 83 3.71 3.15 11.59
C PHE A 83 2.91 3.94 12.61
N ASN A 84 3.57 4.60 13.58
CA ASN A 84 2.87 5.43 14.55
C ASN A 84 2.11 6.55 13.84
N GLY A 85 0.79 6.59 14.02
CA GLY A 85 -0.10 7.55 13.36
C GLY A 85 -0.62 7.11 11.99
N ILE A 86 -0.23 5.92 11.50
CA ILE A 86 -0.80 5.29 10.31
C ILE A 86 -2.02 4.46 10.72
N TYR A 87 -3.09 4.55 9.94
CA TYR A 87 -4.29 3.76 10.15
C TYR A 87 -4.17 2.43 9.43
N LEU A 88 -4.37 1.34 10.17
CA LEU A 88 -4.65 0.03 9.61
C LEU A 88 -6.16 -0.22 9.72
N VAL A 89 -6.83 -0.42 8.59
CA VAL A 89 -8.25 -0.75 8.52
C VAL A 89 -8.42 -2.16 7.95
N LYS A 90 -9.38 -2.90 8.48
CA LYS A 90 -9.58 -4.32 8.14
C LYS A 90 -10.79 -4.58 7.27
N ASN A 91 -11.69 -3.61 7.15
CA ASN A 91 -12.92 -3.76 6.38
C ASN A 91 -13.41 -2.40 5.86
N ASP A 92 -14.35 -2.43 4.93
CA ASP A 92 -14.89 -1.23 4.29
C ASP A 92 -15.59 -0.30 5.29
N THR A 93 -16.20 -0.85 6.35
CA THR A 93 -16.86 -0.04 7.40
C THR A 93 -15.84 0.80 8.17
N GLU A 94 -14.73 0.20 8.57
CA GLU A 94 -13.62 0.90 9.21
C GLU A 94 -12.98 1.92 8.28
N LEU A 95 -12.75 1.55 7.01
CA LEU A 95 -12.21 2.46 6.00
C LEU A 95 -13.12 3.69 5.84
N THR A 96 -14.43 3.48 5.68
CA THR A 96 -15.42 4.56 5.54
C THR A 96 -15.41 5.46 6.77
N ARG A 97 -15.35 4.89 7.97
CA ARG A 97 -15.26 5.67 9.21
C ARG A 97 -14.01 6.54 9.25
N VAL A 98 -12.83 5.97 8.97
CA VAL A 98 -11.55 6.70 8.98
C VAL A 98 -11.55 7.80 7.91
N LEU A 99 -12.07 7.51 6.72
CA LEU A 99 -12.21 8.50 5.65
C LEU A 99 -13.11 9.66 6.08
N ASN A 100 -14.28 9.38 6.65
CA ASN A 100 -15.19 10.40 7.14
C ASN A 100 -14.56 11.25 8.25
N GLU A 101 -13.84 10.63 9.20
CA GLU A 101 -13.10 11.35 10.24
C GLU A 101 -12.02 12.28 9.66
N LYS A 102 -11.33 11.85 8.59
CA LYS A 102 -10.30 12.67 7.91
C LYS A 102 -10.87 13.79 7.06
N VAL A 103 -11.98 13.55 6.37
CA VAL A 103 -12.70 14.56 5.57
C VAL A 103 -13.24 15.67 6.47
N VAL A 104 -13.77 15.31 7.64
CA VAL A 104 -14.33 16.28 8.62
C VAL A 104 -13.24 17.11 9.31
N ARG A 105 -11.98 16.64 9.35
CA ARG A 105 -10.84 17.33 9.97
C ARG A 105 -10.05 18.25 9.02
N ASP A 106 -10.52 18.45 7.79
CA ASP A 106 -10.09 19.52 6.85
C ASP A 106 -8.60 19.57 6.42
N ASP A 107 -7.80 18.50 6.64
CA ASP A 107 -6.37 18.48 6.28
C ASP A 107 -6.06 18.03 4.82
N PHE A 108 -7.07 17.80 3.97
CA PHE A 108 -6.91 16.87 2.83
C PHE A 108 -7.63 17.16 1.50
N ILE A 109 -8.34 18.27 1.31
CA ILE A 109 -8.98 18.53 0.02
C ILE A 109 -7.97 19.17 -0.95
N GLU A 110 -7.11 18.35 -1.55
CA GLU A 110 -6.65 18.57 -2.93
C GLU A 110 -7.27 17.49 -3.82
N ASN A 111 -8.22 17.92 -4.65
CA ASN A 111 -8.94 17.11 -5.62
C ASN A 111 -7.97 16.37 -6.54
N SER A 112 -7.80 15.07 -6.33
CA SER A 112 -7.19 14.16 -7.30
C SER A 112 -8.04 12.91 -7.38
N ASN A 113 -8.88 12.90 -8.42
CA ASN A 113 -9.71 11.76 -8.81
C ASN A 113 -8.89 10.66 -9.52
N ASP A 114 -7.60 10.55 -9.22
CA ASP A 114 -6.68 9.61 -9.84
C ASP A 114 -6.71 8.28 -9.07
N GLU A 115 -7.41 7.32 -9.65
CA GLU A 115 -7.42 5.92 -9.24
C GLU A 115 -6.30 5.19 -10.01
N SER A 116 -5.12 5.04 -9.39
CA SER A 116 -3.99 4.31 -9.99
C SER A 116 -4.17 2.80 -9.76
N ASP A 117 -4.93 2.12 -10.62
CA ASP A 117 -5.07 0.65 -10.62
C ASP A 117 -3.80 -0.01 -11.19
N ILE A 118 -2.84 -0.34 -10.32
CA ILE A 118 -1.64 -1.09 -10.70
C ILE A 118 -2.01 -2.58 -10.79
N ARG A 119 -2.51 -3.02 -11.94
CA ARG A 119 -2.71 -4.45 -12.24
C ARG A 119 -1.39 -5.12 -12.59
N LEU A 120 -0.84 -5.91 -11.67
CA LEU A 120 0.29 -6.79 -11.91
C LEU A 120 -0.07 -7.88 -12.93
N HIS A 121 0.22 -7.68 -14.22
CA HIS A 121 0.31 -8.79 -15.19
C HIS A 121 1.69 -9.44 -15.04
N LEU A 122 1.77 -10.49 -14.23
CA LEU A 122 2.99 -11.29 -14.03
C LEU A 122 3.36 -12.18 -15.24
N ASP A 123 2.59 -12.13 -16.33
CA ASP A 123 2.78 -13.02 -17.49
C ASP A 123 3.85 -12.57 -18.50
N TYR A 124 4.51 -11.43 -18.32
CA TYR A 124 5.53 -10.95 -19.28
C TYR A 124 6.99 -11.28 -18.96
N LEU A 125 7.28 -12.17 -17.99
CA LEU A 125 8.65 -12.62 -17.73
C LEU A 125 8.98 -14.03 -18.26
N ILE A 126 8.14 -14.61 -19.12
CA ILE A 126 8.49 -15.81 -19.89
C ILE A 126 8.13 -15.59 -21.37
N LYS A 127 8.84 -14.68 -22.04
CA LYS A 127 9.18 -14.79 -23.47
C LYS A 127 10.13 -13.65 -23.85
N ASP A 128 11.40 -13.98 -23.74
CA ASP A 128 12.53 -13.63 -24.62
C ASP A 128 13.75 -14.16 -23.85
N GLY A 129 14.29 -15.35 -24.11
CA GLY A 129 14.54 -15.95 -25.41
C GLY A 129 15.93 -15.50 -25.87
N TYR A 130 16.96 -16.27 -25.47
CA TYR A 130 18.17 -16.69 -26.22
C TYR A 130 19.27 -17.15 -25.26
#